data_AF-A0A9X5IRF2-F1
#
_entry.id   AF-A0A9X5IRF2-F1
#
_cell.length_a   1.000
_cell.length_b   1.000
_cell.length_c   1.000
_cell.angle_alpha   90.00
_cell.angle_beta   90.00
_cell.angle_gamma   90.00
#
_symmetry.space_group_name_H-M   'P 1'
#
loop_
_entity.id
_entity.type
_entity.pdbx_description
1 polymer ?
#
loop_
_entity_poly.entity_id
_entity_poly.type
_entity_poly.pdbx_seq_one_letter_code
_entity_poly.pdbx_strand_id
1 'polypeptide(L)'
;MPTDGPRRPIPWRRLAGASLRTLVAILGAHLVLVGLFAATYAIPDAPIVRHVSADLAAGRLADVYPDNPLGGRLDGYTQCLSTTSGVLPTSSTTSLVDRMTMVPRGPGECEKLGAYFGNLATDGPFADPDRGEAFGYIRYWSGYSIVARPLLALGGIVAAQTGSAILLVGALAGLAHGVLRRAGGLAAAALVGTYVLTSNVTTTPLAYTMAVSESVALAGAALVLLVPRRWVVPAAAAAASAFVFVDLLTVPSTSWALTVFAVGLRAWSAWAAGRRTASPAGAVLTAAAGGAVAWCAGYGVSWASRWVYATAYVGVDGVVDDVLRTARFRIDGDTTFTGAAIELSDVPLGSLGKNLGYWAMTVGLWAAVVIVVALVVTVVLRRTDLRAGVAARGGWTTVAALAAPALLVVVWYEFLRNHSQIHAFFTHRSLGAATAILVAALVIGWRGAPRPASARAAGADRRDASTPDGAAARP
;
A
#
# COMPACT_ATOMS: atom_id res chain seq x y z
N MET A 1 -36.75 -10.53 38.80
CA MET A 1 -36.02 -9.27 38.46
C MET A 1 -34.58 -9.65 38.13
N PRO A 2 -34.06 -9.36 36.92
CA PRO A 2 -32.65 -9.57 36.63
C PRO A 2 -31.83 -8.50 37.36
N THR A 3 -30.82 -8.93 38.10
CA THR A 3 -29.89 -8.06 38.81
C THR A 3 -28.94 -7.42 37.81
N ASP A 4 -29.04 -6.10 37.65
CA ASP A 4 -28.09 -5.28 36.90
C ASP A 4 -26.70 -5.41 37.51
N GLY A 5 -25.82 -6.15 36.84
CA GLY A 5 -24.40 -6.20 37.18
C GLY A 5 -23.75 -4.81 37.03
N PRO A 6 -22.77 -4.45 37.87
CA PRO A 6 -22.18 -3.12 37.85
C PRO A 6 -21.53 -2.83 36.48
N ARG A 7 -22.04 -1.79 35.80
CA ARG A 7 -21.45 -1.25 34.57
C ARG A 7 -20.00 -0.87 34.85
N ARG A 8 -19.05 -1.62 34.28
CA ARG A 8 -17.61 -1.31 34.39
C ARG A 8 -17.38 0.11 33.85
N PRO A 9 -16.76 1.02 34.61
CA PRO A 9 -16.52 2.38 34.14
C PRO A 9 -15.64 2.35 32.89
N ILE A 10 -16.06 3.07 31.85
CA ILE A 10 -15.31 3.23 30.61
C ILE A 10 -13.96 3.88 30.98
N PRO A 11 -12.81 3.28 30.62
CA PRO A 11 -11.49 3.79 31.00
C PRO A 11 -11.10 4.99 30.13
N TRP A 12 -11.77 6.12 30.32
CA TRP A 12 -11.63 7.36 29.53
C TRP A 12 -10.18 7.84 29.43
N ARG A 13 -9.37 7.69 30.49
CA ARG A 13 -7.94 8.06 30.49
C ARG A 13 -7.12 7.28 29.47
N ARG A 14 -7.44 5.98 29.28
CA ARG A 14 -6.74 5.12 28.32
C ARG A 14 -7.16 5.43 26.88
N LEU A 15 -8.44 5.74 26.68
CA LEU A 15 -8.98 6.16 25.38
C LEU A 15 -8.40 7.53 24.97
N ALA A 16 -8.47 8.52 25.86
CA ALA A 16 -7.90 9.85 25.64
C ALA A 16 -6.39 9.79 25.31
N GLY A 17 -5.63 9.00 26.06
CA GLY A 17 -4.20 8.82 25.79
C GLY A 17 -3.88 8.11 24.48
N ALA A 18 -4.77 7.24 23.98
CA ALA A 18 -4.62 6.62 22.67
C ALA A 18 -4.97 7.60 21.55
N SER A 19 -6.07 8.35 21.68
CA SER A 19 -6.49 9.37 20.72
C SER A 19 -5.45 10.49 20.57
N LEU A 20 -4.87 10.96 21.68
CA LEU A 20 -3.81 11.97 21.65
C LEU A 20 -2.58 11.47 20.90
N ARG A 21 -2.12 10.24 21.15
CA ARG A 21 -0.97 9.68 20.42
C ARG A 21 -1.24 9.55 18.92
N THR A 22 -2.46 9.15 18.55
CA THR A 22 -2.85 9.05 17.14
C THR A 22 -2.84 10.44 16.49
N LEU A 23 -3.42 11.45 17.15
CA LEU A 23 -3.39 12.83 16.65
C LEU A 23 -1.94 13.34 16.50
N VAL A 24 -1.10 13.14 17.52
CA VAL A 24 0.32 13.53 17.48
C VAL A 24 1.06 12.79 16.36
N ALA A 25 0.77 11.52 16.13
CA ALA A 25 1.39 10.75 15.04
C ALA A 25 0.97 11.27 13.65
N ILE A 26 -0.32 11.61 13.47
CA ILE A 26 -0.81 12.21 12.22
C ILE A 26 -0.14 13.58 11.99
N LEU A 27 -0.18 14.47 12.98
CA LEU A 27 0.40 15.81 12.87
C LEU A 27 1.92 15.74 12.67
N GLY A 28 2.61 14.89 13.43
CA GLY A 28 4.05 14.69 13.29
C GLY A 28 4.45 14.14 11.93
N ALA A 29 3.72 13.13 11.42
CA ALA A 29 3.92 12.64 10.06
C ALA A 29 3.70 13.75 9.03
N HIS A 30 2.64 14.54 9.18
CA HIS A 30 2.33 15.62 8.25
C HIS A 30 3.41 16.70 8.22
N LEU A 31 3.90 17.14 9.38
CA LEU A 31 4.99 18.12 9.48
C LEU A 31 6.26 17.61 8.80
N VAL A 32 6.63 16.35 9.03
CA VAL A 32 7.79 15.73 8.37
C VAL A 32 7.59 15.67 6.84
N LEU A 33 6.42 15.23 6.38
CA LEU A 33 6.12 15.09 4.96
C LEU A 33 6.11 16.44 4.24
N VAL A 34 5.48 17.46 4.82
CA VAL A 34 5.47 18.82 4.25
C VAL A 34 6.87 19.43 4.26
N GLY A 35 7.67 19.20 5.30
CA GLY A 35 9.07 19.64 5.35
C GLY A 35 9.94 18.98 4.28
N LEU A 36 9.83 17.66 4.12
CA LEU A 36 10.53 16.92 3.06
C LEU A 36 10.08 17.38 1.67
N PHE A 37 8.77 17.57 1.49
CA PHE A 37 8.20 18.09 0.26
C PHE A 37 8.79 19.47 -0.08
N ALA A 38 8.84 20.39 0.89
CA ALA A 38 9.47 21.70 0.72
C ALA A 38 10.93 21.59 0.28
N ALA A 39 11.70 20.75 0.95
CA ALA A 39 13.10 20.53 0.61
C ALA A 39 13.28 20.02 -0.83
N THR A 40 12.40 19.14 -1.30
CA THR A 40 12.49 18.62 -2.68
C THR A 40 12.07 19.62 -3.76
N TYR A 41 11.20 20.57 -3.44
CA TYR A 41 10.84 21.66 -4.37
C TYR A 41 11.86 22.81 -4.37
N ALA A 42 12.75 22.84 -3.38
CA ALA A 42 13.92 23.72 -3.38
C ALA A 42 15.07 23.21 -4.28
N ILE A 43 15.00 21.97 -4.77
CA ILE A 43 15.98 21.41 -5.70
C ILE A 43 15.95 22.20 -7.02
N PRO A 44 17.10 22.66 -7.55
CA PRO A 44 17.16 23.36 -8.83
C PRO A 44 16.59 22.52 -9.97
N ASP A 45 15.85 23.16 -10.88
CA ASP A 45 15.22 22.45 -12.00
C ASP A 45 16.18 22.19 -13.18
N ALA A 46 17.27 22.95 -13.30
CA ALA A 46 18.21 22.82 -14.43
C ALA A 46 18.79 21.40 -14.61
N PRO A 47 19.20 20.66 -13.55
CA PRO A 47 19.62 19.27 -13.67
C PRO A 47 18.47 18.35 -14.11
N ILE A 48 17.25 18.58 -13.62
CA ILE A 48 16.07 17.81 -14.01
C ILE A 48 15.80 17.98 -15.50
N VAL A 49 15.72 19.24 -15.97
CA VAL A 49 15.49 19.56 -17.39
C VAL A 49 16.55 18.89 -18.26
N ARG A 50 17.82 18.99 -17.88
CA ARG A 50 18.94 18.39 -18.63
C ARG A 50 18.86 16.87 -18.71
N HIS A 51 18.73 16.19 -17.57
CA HIS A 51 18.74 14.72 -17.55
C HIS A 51 17.49 14.12 -18.18
N VAL A 52 16.32 14.71 -17.92
CA VAL A 52 15.07 14.25 -18.54
C VAL A 52 15.11 14.46 -20.05
N SER A 53 15.57 15.61 -20.54
CA SER A 53 15.73 15.84 -21.99
C SER A 53 16.65 14.82 -22.63
N ALA A 54 17.77 14.49 -21.98
CA ALA A 54 18.70 13.47 -22.46
C ALA A 54 18.07 12.06 -22.50
N ASP A 55 17.26 11.71 -21.50
CA ASP A 55 16.55 10.43 -21.47
C ASP A 55 15.46 10.33 -22.54
N LEU A 56 14.73 11.42 -22.79
CA LEU A 56 13.73 11.49 -23.86
C LEU A 56 14.39 11.36 -25.24
N ALA A 57 15.49 12.07 -25.48
CA ALA A 57 16.27 11.97 -26.72
C ALA A 57 16.84 10.56 -26.95
N ALA A 58 17.14 9.84 -25.86
CA ALA A 58 17.61 8.45 -25.90
C ALA A 58 16.48 7.40 -25.97
N GLY A 59 15.21 7.82 -26.02
CA GLY A 59 14.05 6.91 -26.06
C GLY A 59 13.86 6.09 -24.78
N ARG A 60 14.32 6.59 -23.62
CA ARG A 60 14.30 5.86 -22.33
C ARG A 60 12.97 5.94 -21.58
N LEU A 61 11.98 6.64 -22.15
CA LEU A 61 10.61 6.62 -21.72
C LEU A 61 9.79 6.04 -22.87
N ALA A 62 9.14 4.90 -22.64
CA ALA A 62 8.30 4.29 -23.66
C ALA A 62 7.00 5.09 -23.80
N ASP A 63 6.63 5.46 -25.04
CA ASP A 63 5.35 6.11 -25.35
C ASP A 63 4.16 5.20 -25.01
N VAL A 64 4.39 3.89 -25.08
CA VAL A 64 3.50 2.82 -24.65
C VAL A 64 4.29 1.92 -23.72
N TYR A 65 3.93 1.88 -22.44
CA TYR A 65 4.47 0.85 -21.56
C TYR A 65 4.11 -0.51 -22.17
N PRO A 66 5.11 -1.33 -22.55
CA PRO A 66 4.81 -2.63 -23.12
C PRO A 66 3.96 -3.42 -22.13
N ASP A 67 3.01 -4.19 -22.64
CA ASP A 67 2.42 -5.27 -21.85
C ASP A 67 3.61 -6.05 -21.30
N ASN A 68 3.75 -6.01 -19.98
CA ASN A 68 4.88 -6.70 -19.38
C ASN A 68 4.74 -8.22 -19.63
N PRO A 69 5.76 -9.03 -19.36
CA PRO A 69 5.66 -10.50 -19.54
C PRO A 69 4.52 -11.16 -18.72
N LEU A 70 3.88 -10.41 -17.82
CA LEU A 70 2.71 -10.75 -17.01
C LEU A 70 1.45 -9.98 -17.48
N GLY A 71 1.43 -9.50 -18.73
CA GLY A 71 0.31 -8.91 -19.45
C GLY A 71 -0.23 -7.55 -18.96
N GLY A 72 0.35 -6.91 -17.95
CA GLY A 72 -0.27 -5.73 -17.32
C GLY A 72 0.19 -4.38 -17.87
N ARG A 73 -0.77 -3.52 -18.25
CA ARG A 73 -0.54 -2.11 -18.60
C ARG A 73 -0.13 -1.29 -17.37
N LEU A 74 0.86 -0.41 -17.53
CA LEU A 74 1.28 0.57 -16.53
C LEU A 74 0.65 1.95 -16.79
N ASP A 75 0.58 2.78 -15.75
CA ASP A 75 0.01 4.13 -15.83
C ASP A 75 1.02 5.14 -16.42
N GLY A 76 1.08 5.16 -17.77
CA GLY A 76 1.80 6.13 -18.60
C GLY A 76 1.50 7.57 -18.25
N TYR A 77 0.21 7.89 -18.16
CA TYR A 77 -0.24 9.26 -17.97
C TYR A 77 0.26 9.83 -16.64
N THR A 78 0.08 9.10 -15.54
CA THR A 78 0.54 9.56 -14.23
C THR A 78 2.06 9.68 -14.16
N GLN A 79 2.81 8.75 -14.77
CA GLN A 79 4.27 8.86 -14.86
C GLN A 79 4.68 10.16 -15.57
N CYS A 80 4.15 10.40 -16.77
CA CYS A 80 4.57 11.51 -17.61
C CYS A 80 4.18 12.85 -16.99
N LEU A 81 2.96 12.93 -16.45
CA LEU A 81 2.51 14.06 -15.62
C LEU A 81 3.42 14.30 -14.41
N SER A 82 3.89 13.24 -13.76
CA SER A 82 4.75 13.37 -12.58
C SER A 82 6.17 13.84 -12.88
N THR A 83 6.65 13.59 -14.11
CA THR A 83 7.99 14.00 -14.55
C THR A 83 8.08 15.51 -14.70
N THR A 84 6.94 16.16 -14.98
CA THR A 84 6.83 17.61 -15.14
C THR A 84 6.44 18.33 -13.85
N SER A 85 6.00 17.60 -12.81
CA SER A 85 5.51 18.18 -11.55
C SER A 85 6.52 19.07 -10.84
N GLY A 86 6.18 20.35 -10.77
CA GLY A 86 6.94 21.40 -10.13
C GLY A 86 8.21 21.79 -10.87
N VAL A 87 8.45 21.31 -12.09
CA VAL A 87 9.62 21.70 -12.90
C VAL A 87 9.29 23.01 -13.59
N LEU A 88 10.12 24.04 -13.45
CA LEU A 88 9.92 25.34 -14.07
C LEU A 88 11.13 25.73 -14.95
N PRO A 89 10.98 26.73 -15.84
CA PRO A 89 12.11 27.34 -16.52
C PRO A 89 13.13 27.88 -15.51
N THR A 90 14.41 27.87 -15.87
CA THR A 90 15.47 28.39 -15.00
C THR A 90 15.34 29.88 -14.69
N SER A 91 14.72 30.63 -15.60
CA SER A 91 14.35 32.04 -15.44
C SER A 91 13.13 32.29 -14.54
N SER A 92 12.42 31.25 -14.11
CA SER A 92 11.19 31.41 -13.33
C SER A 92 11.44 32.10 -11.99
N THR A 93 10.60 33.10 -11.69
CA THR A 93 10.60 33.84 -10.42
C THR A 93 9.57 33.30 -9.42
N THR A 94 8.91 32.17 -9.72
CA THR A 94 7.89 31.58 -8.85
C THR A 94 8.48 31.20 -7.49
N SER A 95 7.86 31.69 -6.41
CA SER A 95 8.35 31.43 -5.05
C SER A 95 8.24 29.94 -4.68
N LEU A 96 9.06 29.48 -3.74
CA LEU A 96 8.99 28.10 -3.26
C LEU A 96 7.59 27.76 -2.70
N VAL A 97 6.97 28.69 -1.99
CA VAL A 97 5.63 28.52 -1.42
C VAL A 97 4.60 28.32 -2.51
N ASP A 98 4.66 29.11 -3.57
CA ASP A 98 3.78 29.00 -4.73
C ASP A 98 3.99 27.68 -5.47
N ARG A 99 5.26 27.27 -5.67
CA ARG A 99 5.59 25.98 -6.28
C ARG A 99 5.02 24.79 -5.51
N MET A 100 5.14 24.80 -4.19
CA MET A 100 4.63 23.72 -3.32
C MET A 100 3.10 23.72 -3.26
N THR A 101 2.48 24.90 -3.25
CA THR A 101 1.02 25.03 -3.12
C THR A 101 0.35 24.66 -4.44
N MET A 102 0.86 25.18 -5.55
CA MET A 102 0.25 24.97 -6.86
C MET A 102 0.66 23.65 -7.52
N VAL A 103 1.89 23.19 -7.26
CA VAL A 103 2.53 22.07 -7.96
C VAL A 103 2.32 22.19 -9.48
N PRO A 104 2.92 23.21 -10.13
CA PRO A 104 2.71 23.43 -11.56
C PRO A 104 3.07 22.19 -12.37
N ARG A 105 2.28 21.83 -13.39
CA ARG A 105 2.51 20.62 -14.18
C ARG A 105 2.47 20.89 -15.67
N GLY A 106 3.20 20.07 -16.41
CA GLY A 106 3.13 19.98 -17.86
C GLY A 106 2.15 18.90 -18.33
N PRO A 107 2.29 18.45 -19.60
CA PRO A 107 1.41 17.44 -20.17
C PRO A 107 1.52 16.10 -19.45
N GLY A 108 0.42 15.36 -19.41
CA GLY A 108 0.39 13.96 -18.99
C GLY A 108 0.59 12.99 -20.15
N GLU A 109 0.43 13.44 -21.39
CA GLU A 109 0.72 12.65 -22.58
C GLU A 109 2.24 12.57 -22.81
N CYS A 110 2.79 11.37 -22.79
CA CYS A 110 4.24 11.14 -22.85
C CYS A 110 4.87 11.68 -24.14
N GLU A 111 4.16 11.60 -25.27
CA GLU A 111 4.59 12.11 -26.57
C GLU A 111 4.86 13.64 -26.57
N LYS A 112 4.21 14.38 -25.66
CA LYS A 112 4.37 15.85 -25.56
C LYS A 112 5.53 16.26 -24.66
N LEU A 113 6.14 15.33 -23.93
CA LEU A 113 7.22 15.65 -22.98
C LEU A 113 8.45 16.22 -23.66
N GLY A 114 8.81 15.71 -24.85
CA GLY A 114 9.97 16.21 -25.60
C GLY A 114 9.87 17.70 -25.92
N ALA A 115 8.73 18.11 -26.48
CA ALA A 115 8.46 19.52 -26.77
C ALA A 115 8.43 20.38 -25.50
N TYR A 116 7.78 19.89 -24.44
CA TYR A 116 7.68 20.59 -23.17
C TYR A 116 9.05 20.86 -22.52
N PHE A 117 9.91 19.83 -22.43
CA PHE A 117 11.25 19.98 -21.88
C PHE A 117 12.18 20.78 -22.80
N GLY A 118 11.97 20.72 -24.13
CA GLY A 118 12.64 21.60 -25.08
C GLY A 118 12.34 23.07 -24.80
N ASN A 119 11.07 23.43 -24.58
CA ASN A 119 10.68 24.80 -24.23
C ASN A 119 11.28 25.23 -22.88
N LEU A 120 11.28 24.35 -21.88
CA LEU A 120 11.89 24.62 -20.57
C LEU A 120 13.39 24.93 -20.69
N ALA A 121 14.11 24.19 -21.55
CA ALA A 121 15.54 24.35 -21.75
C ALA A 121 15.92 25.67 -22.41
N THR A 122 15.00 26.30 -23.15
CA THR A 122 15.21 27.58 -23.84
C THR A 122 14.52 28.75 -23.13
N ASP A 123 14.13 28.60 -21.87
CA ASP A 123 13.32 29.58 -21.11
C ASP A 123 12.04 30.02 -21.85
N GLY A 124 11.47 29.11 -22.65
CA GLY A 124 10.22 29.30 -23.37
C GLY A 124 9.00 29.33 -22.43
N PRO A 125 7.82 29.70 -22.94
CA PRO A 125 6.62 29.82 -22.13
C PRO A 125 6.29 28.50 -21.43
N PHE A 126 6.14 28.61 -20.11
CA PHE A 126 5.69 27.54 -19.22
C PHE A 126 4.18 27.64 -19.01
N ALA A 127 3.42 27.34 -20.04
CA ALA A 127 1.98 27.00 -20.01
C ALA A 127 1.47 27.01 -21.45
N ASP A 128 0.54 26.11 -21.76
CA ASP A 128 -0.48 26.42 -22.75
C ASP A 128 -1.41 27.45 -22.07
N PRO A 129 -1.40 28.74 -22.47
CA PRO A 129 -2.20 29.79 -21.84
C PRO A 129 -3.71 29.53 -21.96
N ASP A 130 -4.12 28.70 -22.92
CA ASP A 130 -5.52 28.41 -23.23
C ASP A 130 -6.09 27.25 -22.41
N ARG A 131 -5.24 26.55 -21.65
CA ARG A 131 -5.68 25.56 -20.67
C ARG A 131 -5.42 26.09 -19.27
N GLY A 132 -6.46 26.53 -18.59
CA GLY A 132 -6.48 26.73 -17.13
C GLY A 132 -6.11 25.46 -16.30
N GLU A 133 -5.63 24.40 -16.96
CA GLU A 133 -5.15 23.13 -16.42
C GLU A 133 -3.71 23.17 -15.89
N ALA A 134 -2.92 24.22 -16.19
CA ALA A 134 -1.58 24.39 -15.60
C ALA A 134 -1.60 24.38 -14.06
N PHE A 135 -2.79 24.60 -13.47
CA PHE A 135 -3.08 24.66 -12.04
C PHE A 135 -4.20 23.68 -11.58
N GLY A 136 -4.38 22.54 -12.26
CA GLY A 136 -5.59 21.70 -12.14
C GLY A 136 -5.56 20.46 -11.23
N TYR A 137 -4.52 20.24 -10.42
CA TYR A 137 -4.40 19.03 -9.58
C TYR A 137 -4.32 19.34 -8.07
N ILE A 138 -4.99 20.43 -7.65
CA ILE A 138 -5.04 20.89 -6.25
C ILE A 138 -5.46 19.82 -5.25
N ARG A 139 -6.22 18.82 -5.70
CA ARG A 139 -6.73 17.68 -4.92
C ARG A 139 -5.67 16.69 -4.42
N TYR A 140 -4.43 16.71 -4.91
CA TYR A 140 -3.37 15.81 -4.42
C TYR A 140 -2.10 16.54 -4.03
N TRP A 141 -1.40 15.99 -3.05
CA TRP A 141 -0.11 16.47 -2.57
C TRP A 141 1.02 16.30 -3.58
N SER A 142 0.98 15.28 -4.43
CA SER A 142 2.10 14.94 -5.34
C SER A 142 3.37 14.53 -4.58
N GLY A 143 3.22 13.97 -3.37
CA GLY A 143 4.32 13.67 -2.46
C GLY A 143 5.28 12.59 -2.94
N TYR A 144 4.95 11.84 -4.01
CA TYR A 144 5.92 10.97 -4.69
C TYR A 144 7.19 11.75 -5.11
N SER A 145 7.07 13.07 -5.31
CA SER A 145 8.16 13.99 -5.61
C SER A 145 9.25 14.02 -4.53
N ILE A 146 8.93 13.66 -3.28
CA ILE A 146 9.92 13.50 -2.20
C ILE A 146 11.01 12.50 -2.62
N VAL A 147 10.63 11.47 -3.39
CA VAL A 147 11.55 10.47 -3.94
C VAL A 147 11.95 10.84 -5.36
N ALA A 148 10.97 11.16 -6.21
CA ALA A 148 11.21 11.32 -7.65
C ALA A 148 12.06 12.54 -7.99
N ARG A 149 11.81 13.73 -7.42
CA ARG A 149 12.53 14.96 -7.81
C ARG A 149 14.04 14.89 -7.56
N PRO A 150 14.53 14.45 -6.39
CA PRO A 150 15.97 14.24 -6.18
C PRO A 150 16.58 13.28 -7.20
N LEU A 151 15.90 12.17 -7.50
CA LEU A 151 16.41 11.17 -8.44
C LEU A 151 16.42 11.68 -9.89
N LEU A 152 15.37 12.38 -10.31
CA LEU A 152 15.33 13.07 -11.60
C LEU A 152 16.48 14.08 -11.74
N ALA A 153 16.77 14.83 -10.68
CA ALA A 153 17.88 15.78 -10.67
C ALA A 153 19.26 15.08 -10.73
N LEU A 154 19.40 13.88 -10.15
CA LEU A 154 20.64 13.12 -10.15
C LEU A 154 20.91 12.36 -11.45
N GLY A 155 19.88 11.85 -12.12
CA GLY A 155 20.08 11.00 -13.30
C GLY A 155 18.83 10.71 -14.10
N GLY A 156 17.87 11.65 -14.11
CA GLY A 156 16.71 11.58 -14.98
C GLY A 156 15.73 10.46 -14.62
N ILE A 157 14.99 10.00 -15.62
CA ILE A 157 13.90 9.03 -15.50
C ILE A 157 14.45 7.69 -15.03
N VAL A 158 15.61 7.26 -15.55
CA VAL A 158 16.23 5.98 -15.18
C VAL A 158 16.60 5.96 -13.70
N ALA A 159 17.16 7.05 -13.17
CA ALA A 159 17.47 7.14 -11.75
C ALA A 159 16.20 7.11 -10.89
N ALA A 160 15.11 7.74 -11.31
CA ALA A 160 13.83 7.71 -10.61
C ALA A 160 13.20 6.30 -10.59
N GLN A 161 13.21 5.59 -11.73
CA GLN A 161 12.78 4.19 -11.84
C GLN A 161 13.64 3.28 -10.95
N THR A 162 14.96 3.40 -11.04
CA THR A 162 15.91 2.57 -10.26
C THR A 162 15.78 2.82 -8.76
N GLY A 163 15.72 4.10 -8.33
CA GLY A 163 15.58 4.44 -6.92
C GLY A 163 14.24 4.00 -6.34
N SER A 164 13.14 4.11 -7.12
CA SER A 164 11.84 3.57 -6.70
C SER A 164 11.83 2.04 -6.64
N ALA A 165 12.56 1.34 -7.52
CA ALA A 165 12.75 -0.11 -7.44
C ALA A 165 13.49 -0.52 -6.15
N ILE A 166 14.56 0.19 -5.79
CA ILE A 166 15.30 -0.05 -4.55
C ILE A 166 14.40 0.16 -3.33
N LEU A 167 13.62 1.25 -3.32
CA LEU A 167 12.66 1.54 -2.26
C LEU A 167 11.62 0.42 -2.12
N LEU A 168 11.11 -0.08 -3.24
CA LEU A 168 10.13 -1.16 -3.29
C LEU A 168 10.68 -2.48 -2.76
N VAL A 169 11.91 -2.86 -3.16
CA VAL A 169 12.60 -4.04 -2.63
C VAL A 169 12.82 -3.90 -1.11
N GLY A 170 13.25 -2.72 -0.65
CA GLY A 170 13.40 -2.42 0.77
C GLY A 170 12.08 -2.53 1.54
N ALA A 171 10.97 -2.05 0.98
CA ALA A 171 9.64 -2.13 1.59
C ALA A 171 9.12 -3.57 1.65
N LEU A 172 9.30 -4.37 0.59
CA LEU A 172 9.00 -5.80 0.58
C LEU A 172 9.82 -6.56 1.64
N ALA A 173 11.11 -6.27 1.74
CA ALA A 173 11.98 -6.86 2.76
C ALA A 173 11.57 -6.46 4.19
N GLY A 174 11.20 -5.19 4.39
CA GLY A 174 10.67 -4.67 5.66
C GLY A 174 9.37 -5.39 6.07
N LEU A 175 8.44 -5.56 5.14
CA LEU A 175 7.20 -6.29 5.37
C LEU A 175 7.48 -7.76 5.69
N ALA A 176 8.34 -8.42 4.90
CA ALA A 176 8.77 -9.81 5.14
C ALA A 176 9.37 -9.96 6.55
N HIS A 177 10.26 -9.04 6.95
CA HIS A 177 10.87 -9.03 8.27
C HIS A 177 9.82 -8.85 9.38
N GLY A 178 8.90 -7.90 9.21
CA GLY A 178 7.79 -7.66 10.13
C GLY A 178 6.92 -8.90 10.35
N VAL A 179 6.57 -9.61 9.27
CA VAL A 179 5.77 -10.84 9.32
C VAL A 179 6.58 -12.00 9.89
N LEU A 180 7.85 -12.14 9.51
CA LEU A 180 8.78 -13.16 10.02
C LEU A 180 8.84 -13.10 11.54
N ARG A 181 8.97 -11.90 12.12
CA ARG A 181 9.02 -11.70 13.58
C ARG A 181 7.72 -12.03 14.30
N ARG A 182 6.60 -12.19 13.58
CA ARG A 182 5.27 -12.34 14.17
C ARG A 182 4.62 -13.68 13.90
N ALA A 183 4.86 -14.26 12.75
CA ALA A 183 4.26 -15.51 12.30
C ALA A 183 5.28 -16.50 11.69
N GLY A 184 6.55 -16.13 11.60
CA GLY A 184 7.64 -16.98 11.11
C GLY A 184 7.79 -17.01 9.58
N GLY A 185 8.84 -17.70 9.11
CA GLY A 185 9.29 -17.63 7.71
C GLY A 185 8.25 -18.03 6.65
N LEU A 186 7.49 -19.12 6.85
CA LEU A 186 6.47 -19.51 5.86
C LEU A 186 5.33 -18.50 5.76
N ALA A 187 4.94 -17.82 6.84
CA ALA A 187 3.91 -16.79 6.76
C ALA A 187 4.43 -15.55 6.02
N ALA A 188 5.72 -15.21 6.22
CA ALA A 188 6.37 -14.13 5.47
C ALA A 188 6.48 -14.46 3.97
N ALA A 189 6.94 -15.67 3.64
CA ALA A 189 7.01 -16.16 2.27
C ALA A 189 5.61 -16.26 1.62
N ALA A 190 4.61 -16.70 2.37
CA ALA A 190 3.22 -16.76 1.91
C ALA A 190 2.66 -15.39 1.58
N LEU A 191 2.83 -14.40 2.47
CA LEU A 191 2.34 -13.04 2.20
C LEU A 191 3.12 -12.39 1.05
N VAL A 192 4.44 -12.26 1.18
CA VAL A 192 5.26 -11.50 0.24
C VAL A 192 5.41 -12.22 -1.09
N GLY A 193 5.59 -13.54 -1.09
CA GLY A 193 5.67 -14.33 -2.31
C GLY A 193 4.37 -14.29 -3.10
N THR A 194 3.21 -14.47 -2.44
CA THR A 194 1.91 -14.34 -3.11
C THR A 194 1.71 -12.94 -3.66
N TYR A 195 2.02 -11.91 -2.87
CA TYR A 195 1.93 -10.53 -3.31
C TYR A 195 2.73 -10.32 -4.60
N VAL A 196 4.02 -10.68 -4.58
CA VAL A 196 4.92 -10.50 -5.72
C VAL A 196 4.41 -11.21 -6.98
N LEU A 197 3.88 -12.42 -6.83
CA LEU A 197 3.38 -13.22 -7.94
C LEU A 197 2.02 -12.75 -8.49
N THR A 198 1.22 -12.03 -7.70
CA THR A 198 -0.19 -11.75 -8.03
C THR A 198 -0.55 -10.26 -8.07
N SER A 199 0.38 -9.35 -7.76
CA SER A 199 0.16 -7.89 -7.87
C SER A 199 0.85 -7.26 -9.08
N ASN A 200 1.69 -8.01 -9.81
CA ASN A 200 2.52 -7.47 -10.89
C ASN A 200 3.53 -6.40 -10.44
N VAL A 201 3.89 -6.42 -9.14
CA VAL A 201 4.79 -5.45 -8.48
C VAL A 201 6.17 -5.35 -9.11
N THR A 202 6.65 -6.41 -9.78
CA THR A 202 8.00 -6.47 -10.36
C THR A 202 8.20 -5.48 -11.50
N THR A 203 7.11 -5.04 -12.13
CA THR A 203 7.16 -4.09 -13.26
C THR A 203 6.73 -2.69 -12.87
N THR A 204 6.13 -2.53 -11.68
CA THR A 204 5.71 -1.22 -11.16
C THR A 204 6.84 -0.17 -11.20
N PRO A 205 8.13 -0.48 -10.92
CA PRO A 205 9.19 0.53 -10.96
C PRO A 205 9.40 1.24 -12.30
N LEU A 206 8.92 0.68 -13.41
CA LEU A 206 8.92 1.37 -14.70
C LEU A 206 8.04 2.63 -14.64
N ALA A 207 6.95 2.59 -13.87
CA ALA A 207 6.15 3.75 -13.47
C ALA A 207 6.49 4.13 -12.01
N TYR A 208 7.58 4.89 -11.82
CA TYR A 208 8.13 5.16 -10.49
C TYR A 208 7.12 5.73 -9.50
N THR A 209 6.09 6.46 -9.95
CA THR A 209 5.04 7.02 -9.08
C THR A 209 4.27 5.92 -8.37
N MET A 210 3.83 4.91 -9.12
CA MET A 210 3.13 3.76 -8.59
C MET A 210 4.06 2.94 -7.68
N ALA A 211 5.34 2.82 -8.03
CA ALA A 211 6.30 2.09 -7.20
C ALA A 211 6.56 2.80 -5.86
N VAL A 212 6.61 4.13 -5.85
CA VAL A 212 6.69 4.90 -4.60
C VAL A 212 5.43 4.71 -3.75
N SER A 213 4.23 4.81 -4.33
CA SER A 213 2.97 4.55 -3.62
C SER A 213 2.92 3.15 -3.02
N GLU A 214 3.28 2.14 -3.81
CA GLU A 214 3.32 0.74 -3.40
C GLU A 214 4.35 0.50 -2.30
N SER A 215 5.52 1.13 -2.42
CA SER A 215 6.56 1.07 -1.38
C SER A 215 6.07 1.65 -0.05
N VAL A 216 5.39 2.80 -0.07
CA VAL A 216 4.86 3.42 1.16
C VAL A 216 3.74 2.58 1.77
N ALA A 217 2.89 1.96 0.96
CA ALA A 217 1.86 1.02 1.43
C ALA A 217 2.49 -0.17 2.18
N LEU A 218 3.49 -0.82 1.57
CA LEU A 218 4.21 -1.97 2.13
C LEU A 218 5.01 -1.58 3.38
N ALA A 219 5.73 -0.45 3.33
CA ALA A 219 6.50 0.08 4.46
C ALA A 219 5.60 0.50 5.63
N GLY A 220 4.40 1.03 5.35
CA GLY A 220 3.39 1.35 6.35
C GLY A 220 2.93 0.11 7.12
N ALA A 221 2.62 -0.98 6.42
CA ALA A 221 2.30 -2.26 7.04
C ALA A 221 3.48 -2.83 7.83
N ALA A 222 4.71 -2.72 7.29
CA ALA A 222 5.93 -3.11 8.00
C ALA A 222 6.13 -2.30 9.29
N LEU A 223 5.93 -0.98 9.25
CA LEU A 223 6.03 -0.10 10.41
C LEU A 223 5.08 -0.54 11.52
N VAL A 224 3.80 -0.79 11.19
CA VAL A 224 2.81 -1.32 12.15
C VAL A 224 3.26 -2.64 12.76
N LEU A 225 3.90 -3.50 11.98
CA LEU A 225 4.50 -4.73 12.47
C LEU A 225 5.77 -4.49 13.29
N LEU A 226 6.49 -3.39 13.19
CA LEU A 226 7.77 -3.24 13.90
C LEU A 226 7.66 -2.37 15.16
N VAL A 227 6.66 -1.50 15.24
CA VAL A 227 6.49 -0.61 16.40
C VAL A 227 6.05 -1.33 17.69
N PRO A 228 6.36 -0.74 18.86
CA PRO A 228 5.84 -1.21 20.15
C PRO A 228 4.31 -1.23 20.18
N ARG A 229 3.71 -2.13 20.98
CA ARG A 229 2.25 -2.36 21.01
C ARG A 229 1.42 -1.08 21.21
N ARG A 230 1.89 -0.13 22.02
CA ARG A 230 1.22 1.16 22.29
C ARG A 230 1.16 2.11 21.09
N TRP A 231 1.97 1.88 20.07
CA TRP A 231 2.11 2.70 18.86
C TRP A 231 1.48 2.05 17.61
N VAL A 232 0.89 0.86 17.72
CA VAL A 232 0.30 0.14 16.57
C VAL A 232 -0.79 0.94 15.86
N VAL A 233 -1.76 1.47 16.61
CA VAL A 233 -2.87 2.26 16.05
C VAL A 233 -2.39 3.64 15.55
N PRO A 234 -1.58 4.41 16.31
CA PRO A 234 -0.97 5.63 15.80
C PRO A 234 -0.12 5.41 14.53
N ALA A 235 0.64 4.32 14.45
CA ALA A 235 1.45 3.98 13.28
C ALA A 235 0.58 3.65 12.06
N ALA A 236 -0.57 3.01 12.24
CA ALA A 236 -1.53 2.77 11.16
C ALA A 236 -2.08 4.09 10.59
N ALA A 237 -2.38 5.06 11.45
CA ALA A 237 -2.80 6.40 11.01
C ALA A 237 -1.67 7.15 10.30
N ALA A 238 -0.46 7.17 10.87
CA ALA A 238 0.71 7.81 10.24
C ALA A 238 1.08 7.17 8.89
N ALA A 239 0.97 5.83 8.78
CA ALA A 239 1.15 5.12 7.52
C ALA A 239 0.13 5.56 6.46
N ALA A 240 -1.14 5.72 6.85
CA ALA A 240 -2.18 6.23 5.95
C ALA A 240 -1.91 7.68 5.52
N SER A 241 -1.47 8.53 6.45
CA SER A 241 -1.05 9.91 6.17
C SER A 241 0.11 9.97 5.18
N ALA A 242 1.14 9.14 5.36
CA ALA A 242 2.25 9.05 4.40
C ALA A 242 1.79 8.52 3.04
N PHE A 243 0.91 7.52 3.03
CA PHE A 243 0.39 6.93 1.81
C PHE A 243 -0.40 7.94 0.96
N VAL A 244 -1.39 8.62 1.54
CA VAL A 244 -2.21 9.60 0.80
C VAL A 244 -1.40 10.80 0.32
N PHE A 245 -0.28 11.09 0.99
CA PHE A 245 0.62 12.16 0.60
C PHE A 245 1.31 11.83 -0.73
N VAL A 246 1.72 10.57 -0.93
CA VAL A 246 2.45 10.15 -2.13
C VAL A 246 1.55 9.64 -3.26
N ASP A 247 0.34 9.17 -2.94
CA ASP A 247 -0.50 8.43 -3.87
C ASP A 247 -1.51 9.30 -4.65
N LEU A 248 -1.82 8.86 -5.88
CA LEU A 248 -2.80 9.47 -6.79
C LEU A 248 -4.00 8.52 -7.05
N LEU A 249 -4.46 7.81 -6.01
CA LEU A 249 -5.42 6.69 -6.08
C LEU A 249 -4.93 5.51 -6.94
N THR A 250 -3.64 5.17 -6.86
CA THR A 250 -3.12 4.04 -7.61
C THR A 250 -3.35 2.72 -6.87
N VAL A 251 -2.94 2.65 -5.59
CA VAL A 251 -3.04 1.44 -4.74
C VAL A 251 -3.58 1.68 -3.31
N PRO A 252 -4.58 2.56 -3.08
CA PRO A 252 -5.08 2.88 -1.74
C PRO A 252 -5.68 1.68 -0.99
N SER A 253 -6.39 0.81 -1.70
CA SER A 253 -6.95 -0.42 -1.13
C SER A 253 -5.87 -1.40 -0.66
N THR A 254 -4.74 -1.47 -1.36
CA THR A 254 -3.57 -2.26 -0.93
C THR A 254 -3.02 -1.72 0.39
N SER A 255 -2.77 -0.41 0.49
CA SER A 255 -2.30 0.25 1.72
C SER A 255 -3.24 -0.01 2.89
N TRP A 256 -4.55 0.16 2.67
CA TRP A 256 -5.55 -0.04 3.71
C TRP A 256 -5.61 -1.50 4.18
N ALA A 257 -5.76 -2.44 3.25
CA ALA A 257 -5.87 -3.87 3.56
C ALA A 257 -4.63 -4.42 4.26
N LEU A 258 -3.42 -4.12 3.77
CA LEU A 258 -2.17 -4.59 4.38
C LEU A 258 -1.91 -3.97 5.75
N THR A 259 -2.22 -2.68 5.93
CA THR A 259 -2.08 -2.01 7.23
C THR A 259 -3.03 -2.63 8.26
N VAL A 260 -4.29 -2.86 7.89
CA VAL A 260 -5.29 -3.47 8.77
C VAL A 260 -4.95 -4.94 9.07
N PHE A 261 -4.46 -5.69 8.08
CA PHE A 261 -3.91 -7.03 8.28
C PHE A 261 -2.74 -7.02 9.28
N ALA A 262 -1.79 -6.08 9.13
CA ALA A 262 -0.67 -5.93 10.05
C ALA A 262 -1.14 -5.67 11.49
N VAL A 263 -2.15 -4.81 11.70
CA VAL A 263 -2.76 -4.59 13.02
C VAL A 263 -3.41 -5.86 13.57
N GLY A 264 -4.19 -6.59 12.75
CA GLY A 264 -4.77 -7.88 13.15
C GLY A 264 -3.70 -8.91 13.52
N LEU A 265 -2.62 -8.98 12.75
CA LEU A 265 -1.48 -9.86 12.99
C LEU A 265 -0.74 -9.50 14.29
N ARG A 266 -0.68 -8.21 14.67
CA ARG A 266 -0.19 -7.78 16.00
C ARG A 266 -1.02 -8.36 17.13
N ALA A 267 -2.34 -8.32 17.01
CA ALA A 267 -3.24 -8.82 18.03
C ALA A 267 -3.10 -10.35 18.16
N TRP A 268 -3.10 -11.06 17.03
CA TRP A 268 -2.91 -12.50 16.99
C TRP A 268 -1.56 -12.93 17.58
N SER A 269 -0.45 -12.30 17.16
CA SER A 269 0.89 -12.66 17.64
C SER A 269 1.06 -12.43 19.14
N ALA A 270 0.45 -11.38 19.70
CA ALA A 270 0.46 -11.14 21.14
C ALA A 270 -0.33 -12.20 21.91
N TRP A 271 -1.46 -12.66 21.38
CA TRP A 271 -2.18 -13.80 21.96
C TRP A 271 -1.38 -15.10 21.86
N ALA A 272 -0.75 -15.36 20.71
CA ALA A 272 -0.01 -16.58 20.44
C ALA A 272 1.19 -16.77 21.39
N ALA A 273 1.77 -15.65 21.85
CA ALA A 273 2.84 -15.59 22.85
C ALA A 273 2.35 -15.67 24.32
N GLY A 274 1.05 -15.47 24.56
CA GLY A 274 0.44 -15.51 25.89
C GLY A 274 -0.15 -16.88 26.27
N ARG A 275 -0.89 -16.92 27.38
CA ARG A 275 -1.67 -18.10 27.80
C ARG A 275 -2.90 -18.27 26.90
N ARG A 276 -2.96 -19.37 26.14
CA ARG A 276 -3.97 -19.66 25.10
C ARG A 276 -5.26 -20.21 25.69
N THR A 277 -6.01 -19.38 26.41
CA THR A 277 -7.23 -19.83 27.14
C THR A 277 -8.52 -19.72 26.32
N ALA A 278 -8.56 -18.84 25.31
CA ALA A 278 -9.71 -18.64 24.42
C ALA A 278 -9.25 -18.28 23.00
N SER A 279 -10.16 -18.38 22.01
CA SER A 279 -9.89 -17.96 20.63
C SER A 279 -9.58 -16.46 20.55
N PRO A 280 -8.55 -16.03 19.80
CA PRO A 280 -8.21 -14.62 19.62
C PRO A 280 -9.08 -13.90 18.58
N ALA A 281 -9.98 -14.60 17.88
CA ALA A 281 -10.71 -14.05 16.73
C ALA A 281 -11.38 -12.69 17.01
N GLY A 282 -12.10 -12.57 18.14
CA GLY A 282 -12.71 -11.31 18.54
C GLY A 282 -11.70 -10.19 18.76
N ALA A 283 -10.59 -10.47 19.45
CA ALA A 283 -9.54 -9.49 19.68
C ALA A 283 -8.82 -9.06 18.38
N VAL A 284 -8.65 -10.00 17.43
CA VAL A 284 -8.10 -9.72 16.10
C VAL A 284 -9.06 -8.82 15.31
N LEU A 285 -10.35 -9.13 15.27
CA LEU A 285 -11.35 -8.31 14.59
C LEU A 285 -11.48 -6.91 15.20
N THR A 286 -11.52 -6.81 16.52
CA THR A 286 -11.56 -5.49 17.20
C THR A 286 -10.31 -4.67 16.88
N ALA A 287 -9.13 -5.30 16.87
CA ALA A 287 -7.90 -4.61 16.51
C ALA A 287 -7.90 -4.18 15.04
N ALA A 288 -8.34 -5.05 14.13
CA ALA A 288 -8.46 -4.76 12.70
C ALA A 288 -9.44 -3.59 12.46
N ALA A 289 -10.61 -3.59 13.09
CA ALA A 289 -11.57 -2.49 13.02
C ALA A 289 -10.97 -1.16 13.53
N GLY A 290 -10.27 -1.18 14.66
CA GLY A 290 -9.57 0.01 15.18
C GLY A 290 -8.45 0.49 14.24
N GLY A 291 -7.73 -0.44 13.60
CA GLY A 291 -6.75 -0.13 12.57
C GLY A 291 -7.37 0.48 11.31
N ALA A 292 -8.54 -0.02 10.88
CA ALA A 292 -9.26 0.49 9.72
C ALA A 292 -9.74 1.93 9.96
N VAL A 293 -10.32 2.20 11.12
CA VAL A 293 -10.74 3.56 11.53
C VAL A 293 -9.53 4.49 11.62
N ALA A 294 -8.43 4.04 12.22
CA ALA A 294 -7.21 4.86 12.33
C ALA A 294 -6.59 5.16 10.97
N TRP A 295 -6.60 4.20 10.04
CA TRP A 295 -6.16 4.42 8.67
C TRP A 295 -7.04 5.46 7.98
N CYS A 296 -8.38 5.34 8.06
CA CYS A 296 -9.30 6.33 7.50
C CYS A 296 -9.10 7.72 8.10
N ALA A 297 -8.84 7.82 9.41
CA ALA A 297 -8.56 9.10 10.06
C ALA A 297 -7.25 9.72 9.55
N GLY A 298 -6.17 8.95 9.45
CA GLY A 298 -4.89 9.43 8.93
C GLY A 298 -4.98 9.84 7.45
N TYR A 299 -5.63 9.02 6.63
CA TYR A 299 -5.89 9.29 5.23
C TYR A 299 -6.74 10.57 5.05
N GLY A 300 -7.89 10.64 5.72
CA GLY A 300 -8.84 11.74 5.59
C GLY A 300 -8.27 13.07 6.07
N VAL A 301 -7.61 13.11 7.23
CA VAL A 301 -7.00 14.35 7.75
C VAL A 301 -5.89 14.84 6.82
N SER A 302 -5.00 13.95 6.37
CA SER A 302 -3.91 14.34 5.47
C SER A 302 -4.39 14.71 4.08
N TRP A 303 -5.50 14.14 3.61
CA TRP A 303 -6.08 14.57 2.33
C TRP A 303 -6.78 15.91 2.46
N ALA A 304 -7.61 16.09 3.50
CA ALA A 304 -8.29 17.35 3.77
C ALA A 304 -7.32 18.51 4.00
N SER A 305 -6.16 18.26 4.60
CA SER A 305 -5.16 19.32 4.76
C SER A 305 -4.68 19.84 3.41
N ARG A 306 -4.56 19.02 2.36
CA ARG A 306 -4.24 19.51 1.01
C ARG A 306 -5.22 20.57 0.54
N TRP A 307 -6.51 20.34 0.77
CA TRP A 307 -7.58 21.25 0.39
C TRP A 307 -7.47 22.57 1.14
N VAL A 308 -7.09 22.54 2.42
CA VAL A 308 -6.81 23.76 3.20
C VAL A 308 -5.66 24.57 2.59
N TYR A 309 -4.60 23.94 2.09
CA TYR A 309 -3.54 24.68 1.36
C TYR A 309 -4.04 25.23 0.04
N ALA A 310 -4.92 24.51 -0.67
CA ALA A 310 -5.46 24.93 -1.95
C ALA A 310 -6.41 26.14 -1.85
N THR A 311 -7.08 26.36 -0.71
CA THR A 311 -7.99 27.50 -0.53
C THR A 311 -7.29 28.84 -0.66
N ALA A 312 -5.99 28.91 -0.34
CA ALA A 312 -5.18 30.11 -0.51
C ALA A 312 -5.04 30.53 -1.98
N TYR A 313 -5.25 29.61 -2.93
CA TYR A 313 -5.04 29.84 -4.35
C TYR A 313 -6.35 29.90 -5.16
N VAL A 314 -7.24 28.91 -4.99
CA VAL A 314 -8.50 28.84 -5.74
C VAL A 314 -9.73 29.31 -4.95
N GLY A 315 -9.53 29.78 -3.71
CA GLY A 315 -10.61 30.12 -2.79
C GLY A 315 -11.33 28.90 -2.22
N VAL A 316 -12.11 29.11 -1.16
CA VAL A 316 -12.88 28.03 -0.50
C VAL A 316 -13.91 27.43 -1.45
N ASP A 317 -14.66 28.29 -2.17
CA ASP A 317 -15.71 27.83 -3.09
C ASP A 317 -15.12 27.01 -4.24
N GLY A 318 -13.98 27.43 -4.80
CA GLY A 318 -13.28 26.69 -5.86
C GLY A 318 -12.79 25.31 -5.40
N VAL A 319 -12.25 25.21 -4.17
CA VAL A 319 -11.88 23.91 -3.58
C VAL A 319 -13.10 23.02 -3.37
N VAL A 320 -14.17 23.54 -2.77
CA VAL A 320 -15.38 22.76 -2.48
C VAL A 320 -16.01 22.22 -3.77
N ASP A 321 -16.11 23.07 -4.79
CA ASP A 321 -16.65 22.72 -6.09
C ASP A 321 -15.80 21.63 -6.79
N ASP A 322 -14.46 21.79 -6.86
CA ASP A 322 -13.56 20.77 -7.44
C ASP A 322 -13.66 19.42 -6.70
N VAL A 323 -13.67 19.45 -5.36
CA VAL A 323 -13.73 18.24 -4.53
C VAL A 323 -15.07 17.52 -4.70
N LEU A 324 -16.20 18.23 -4.61
CA LEU A 324 -17.53 17.61 -4.73
C LEU A 324 -17.75 17.05 -6.13
N ARG A 325 -17.35 17.81 -7.16
CA ARG A 325 -17.45 17.38 -8.57
C ARG A 325 -16.59 16.15 -8.84
N THR A 326 -15.34 16.16 -8.37
CA THR A 326 -14.43 15.01 -8.50
C THR A 326 -14.95 13.80 -7.71
N ALA A 327 -15.48 13.99 -6.51
CA ALA A 327 -16.03 12.90 -5.70
C ALA A 327 -17.20 12.21 -6.41
N ARG A 328 -18.17 12.97 -6.93
CA ARG A 328 -19.30 12.43 -7.71
C ARG A 328 -18.83 11.67 -8.95
N PHE A 329 -17.87 12.24 -9.69
CA PHE A 329 -17.27 11.54 -10.82
C PHE A 329 -16.62 10.22 -10.39
N ARG A 330 -15.85 10.17 -9.30
CA ARG A 330 -15.13 8.95 -8.88
C ARG A 330 -16.02 7.87 -8.26
N ILE A 331 -17.14 8.26 -7.65
CA ILE A 331 -18.10 7.34 -7.03
C ILE A 331 -19.06 6.81 -8.11
N ASP A 332 -19.80 7.68 -8.78
CA ASP A 332 -20.95 7.30 -9.64
C ASP A 332 -20.70 7.47 -11.14
N GLY A 333 -19.55 8.03 -11.52
CA GLY A 333 -19.25 8.30 -12.93
C GLY A 333 -20.03 9.49 -13.49
N ASP A 334 -20.45 10.42 -12.62
CA ASP A 334 -21.15 11.65 -13.01
C ASP A 334 -20.36 12.40 -14.09
N THR A 335 -20.87 12.37 -15.33
CA THR A 335 -20.20 12.88 -16.53
C THR A 335 -20.48 14.35 -16.81
N THR A 336 -21.20 15.04 -15.91
CA THR A 336 -21.54 16.47 -16.04
C THR A 336 -20.33 17.38 -16.27
N PHE A 337 -19.12 16.93 -15.93
CA PHE A 337 -17.87 17.67 -16.15
C PHE A 337 -17.00 17.16 -17.31
N THR A 338 -17.04 15.87 -17.65
CA THR A 338 -16.19 15.30 -18.71
C THR A 338 -16.84 15.37 -20.09
N GLY A 339 -18.15 15.59 -20.18
CA GLY A 339 -18.90 15.69 -21.44
C GLY A 339 -19.01 14.37 -22.22
N ALA A 340 -18.22 13.35 -21.86
CA ALA A 340 -18.22 12.03 -22.46
C ALA A 340 -18.90 11.02 -21.54
N ALA A 341 -19.84 10.25 -22.09
CA ALA A 341 -20.45 9.11 -21.42
C ALA A 341 -19.37 8.05 -21.12
N ILE A 342 -19.30 7.60 -19.86
CA ILE A 342 -18.47 6.47 -19.46
C ILE A 342 -19.40 5.31 -19.15
N GLU A 343 -19.31 4.22 -19.92
CA GLU A 343 -20.08 3.02 -19.65
C GLU A 343 -19.55 2.29 -18.40
N LEU A 344 -20.27 2.49 -17.29
CA LEU A 344 -20.06 1.75 -16.06
C LEU A 344 -20.96 0.53 -16.00
N SER A 345 -20.40 -0.57 -15.50
CA SER A 345 -21.18 -1.73 -15.10
C SER A 345 -22.07 -1.35 -13.92
N ASP A 346 -23.36 -1.56 -14.10
CA ASP A 346 -24.43 -1.37 -13.12
C ASP A 346 -24.74 -2.65 -12.32
N VAL A 347 -24.29 -3.81 -12.80
CA VAL A 347 -24.38 -5.10 -12.10
C VAL A 347 -23.76 -5.03 -10.69
N PRO A 348 -24.38 -5.64 -9.66
CA PRO A 348 -23.80 -5.76 -8.32
C PRO A 348 -22.38 -6.33 -8.37
N LEU A 349 -21.44 -5.68 -7.68
CA LEU A 349 -20.01 -6.02 -7.69
C LEU A 349 -19.36 -5.90 -9.09
N GLY A 350 -19.91 -5.08 -9.99
CA GLY A 350 -19.36 -4.84 -11.33
C GLY A 350 -17.93 -4.28 -11.30
N SER A 351 -17.58 -3.50 -10.28
CA SER A 351 -16.23 -2.94 -10.11
C SER A 351 -15.23 -4.04 -9.78
N LEU A 352 -15.57 -4.93 -8.84
CA LEU A 352 -14.81 -6.16 -8.57
C LEU A 352 -14.71 -7.06 -9.80
N GLY A 353 -15.81 -7.26 -10.54
CA GLY A 353 -15.86 -8.08 -11.74
C GLY A 353 -14.88 -7.62 -12.82
N LYS A 354 -14.88 -6.32 -13.15
CA LYS A 354 -13.91 -5.74 -14.11
C LYS A 354 -12.47 -5.94 -13.64
N ASN A 355 -12.17 -5.69 -12.36
CA ASN A 355 -10.82 -5.87 -11.82
C ASN A 355 -10.39 -7.34 -11.80
N LEU A 356 -11.29 -8.29 -11.50
CA LEU A 356 -11.03 -9.72 -11.58
C LEU A 356 -10.74 -10.16 -13.02
N GLY A 357 -11.47 -9.62 -13.99
CA GLY A 357 -11.21 -9.87 -15.41
C GLY A 357 -9.80 -9.46 -15.81
N TYR A 358 -9.40 -8.21 -15.51
CA TYR A 358 -8.03 -7.74 -15.74
C TYR A 358 -6.98 -8.58 -14.98
N TRP A 359 -7.25 -8.90 -13.73
CA TRP A 359 -6.33 -9.72 -12.93
C TRP A 359 -6.14 -11.13 -13.50
N ALA A 360 -7.22 -11.76 -13.97
CA ALA A 360 -7.17 -13.07 -14.63
C ALA A 360 -6.39 -13.02 -15.96
N MET A 361 -6.59 -11.97 -16.76
CA MET A 361 -5.89 -11.81 -18.05
C MET A 361 -4.39 -11.51 -17.89
N THR A 362 -4.01 -10.82 -16.82
CA THR A 362 -2.62 -10.38 -16.59
C THR A 362 -1.83 -11.44 -15.81
N VAL A 363 -2.24 -11.70 -14.57
CA VAL A 363 -1.52 -12.56 -13.61
C VAL A 363 -2.28 -13.86 -13.30
N GLY A 364 -3.36 -14.17 -14.01
CA GLY A 364 -4.25 -15.29 -13.73
C GLY A 364 -3.55 -16.66 -13.71
N LEU A 365 -2.54 -16.87 -14.56
CA LEU A 365 -1.74 -18.10 -14.54
C LEU A 365 -0.95 -18.23 -13.23
N TRP A 366 -0.28 -17.17 -12.80
CA TRP A 366 0.49 -17.16 -11.54
C TRP A 366 -0.42 -17.26 -10.32
N ALA A 367 -1.57 -16.58 -10.36
CA ALA A 367 -2.62 -16.75 -9.38
C ALA A 367 -3.10 -18.20 -9.29
N ALA A 368 -3.36 -18.84 -10.43
CA ALA A 368 -3.75 -20.25 -10.49
C ALA A 368 -2.64 -21.15 -9.94
N VAL A 369 -1.36 -20.91 -10.28
CA VAL A 369 -0.23 -21.63 -9.70
C VAL A 369 -0.15 -21.45 -8.19
N VAL A 370 -0.29 -20.23 -7.66
CA VAL A 370 -0.29 -19.98 -6.21
C VAL A 370 -1.46 -20.71 -5.53
N ILE A 371 -2.67 -20.64 -6.10
CA ILE A 371 -3.86 -21.30 -5.59
C ILE A 371 -3.66 -22.82 -5.62
N VAL A 372 -3.15 -23.39 -6.72
CA VAL A 372 -2.87 -24.82 -6.87
C VAL A 372 -1.79 -25.25 -5.89
N VAL A 373 -0.69 -24.50 -5.72
CA VAL A 373 0.34 -24.80 -4.74
C VAL A 373 -0.24 -24.76 -3.32
N ALA A 374 -1.02 -23.74 -2.98
CA ALA A 374 -1.69 -23.64 -1.68
C ALA A 374 -2.64 -24.83 -1.45
N LEU A 375 -3.39 -25.26 -2.48
CA LEU A 375 -4.27 -26.42 -2.45
C LEU A 375 -3.49 -27.73 -2.33
N VAL A 376 -2.43 -27.93 -3.11
CA VAL A 376 -1.57 -29.12 -3.07
C VAL A 376 -0.87 -29.24 -1.73
N VAL A 377 -0.31 -28.14 -1.21
CA VAL A 377 0.22 -28.05 0.16
C VAL A 377 -0.89 -28.49 1.13
N THR A 378 -2.09 -27.91 1.01
CA THR A 378 -3.23 -28.30 1.87
C THR A 378 -3.57 -29.79 1.76
N VAL A 379 -3.63 -30.38 0.56
CA VAL A 379 -4.00 -31.79 0.32
C VAL A 379 -2.89 -32.77 0.71
N VAL A 380 -1.64 -32.50 0.38
CA VAL A 380 -0.49 -33.32 0.81
C VAL A 380 -0.39 -33.32 2.34
N LEU A 381 -0.70 -32.19 2.97
CA LEU A 381 -0.65 -32.03 4.42
C LEU A 381 -1.96 -32.44 5.11
N ARG A 382 -3.03 -32.77 4.36
CA ARG A 382 -4.24 -33.47 4.89
C ARG A 382 -3.92 -34.83 5.50
N ARG A 383 -2.72 -35.39 5.26
CA ARG A 383 -2.26 -36.62 5.89
C ARG A 383 -1.84 -36.45 7.37
N THR A 384 -1.80 -35.23 7.91
CA THR A 384 -1.56 -34.99 9.35
C THR A 384 -2.45 -33.87 9.91
N ASP A 385 -3.29 -34.19 10.91
CA ASP A 385 -3.91 -33.33 11.93
C ASP A 385 -4.21 -31.83 11.65
N LEU A 386 -4.74 -31.50 10.46
CA LEU A 386 -5.17 -30.14 10.08
C LEU A 386 -6.07 -29.49 11.14
N ARG A 387 -7.04 -30.25 11.64
CA ARG A 387 -8.01 -29.76 12.64
C ARG A 387 -7.31 -29.40 13.95
N ALA A 388 -6.35 -30.20 14.40
CA ALA A 388 -5.62 -29.94 15.63
C ALA A 388 -4.66 -28.75 15.48
N GLY A 389 -4.00 -28.59 14.33
CA GLY A 389 -3.13 -27.44 14.04
C GLY A 389 -3.90 -26.12 14.03
N VAL A 390 -5.04 -26.07 13.35
CA VAL A 390 -5.92 -24.90 13.31
C VAL A 390 -6.49 -24.59 14.69
N ALA A 391 -6.94 -25.60 15.45
CA ALA A 391 -7.40 -25.41 16.83
C ALA A 391 -6.30 -24.81 17.72
N ALA A 392 -5.06 -25.30 17.63
CA ALA A 392 -3.91 -24.79 18.39
C ALA A 392 -3.55 -23.32 18.07
N ARG A 393 -4.04 -22.79 16.94
CA ARG A 393 -3.80 -21.43 16.44
C ARG A 393 -4.99 -20.49 16.61
N GLY A 394 -6.04 -20.92 17.31
CA GLY A 394 -7.23 -20.13 17.59
C GLY A 394 -8.47 -20.50 16.76
N GLY A 395 -8.39 -21.53 15.93
CA GLY A 395 -9.50 -22.05 15.14
C GLY A 395 -9.73 -21.31 13.82
N TRP A 396 -10.69 -21.82 13.03
CA TRP A 396 -11.09 -21.22 11.74
C TRP A 396 -11.65 -19.81 11.88
N THR A 397 -12.24 -19.47 13.02
CA THR A 397 -12.68 -18.10 13.33
C THR A 397 -11.52 -17.12 13.36
N THR A 398 -10.33 -17.54 13.81
CA THR A 398 -9.11 -16.71 13.80
C THR A 398 -8.57 -16.54 12.39
N VAL A 399 -8.63 -17.60 11.57
CA VAL A 399 -8.27 -17.52 10.14
C VAL A 399 -9.17 -16.52 9.44
N ALA A 400 -10.49 -16.63 9.63
CA ALA A 400 -11.46 -15.68 9.08
C ALA A 400 -11.19 -14.24 9.57
N ALA A 401 -10.88 -14.06 10.85
CA ALA A 401 -10.54 -12.75 11.42
C ALA A 401 -9.28 -12.13 10.80
N LEU A 402 -8.25 -12.94 10.54
CA LEU A 402 -7.02 -12.48 9.86
C LEU A 402 -7.23 -12.27 8.35
N ALA A 403 -8.16 -12.98 7.73
CA ALA A 403 -8.50 -12.87 6.31
C ALA A 403 -9.44 -11.67 6.01
N ALA A 404 -10.26 -11.25 6.97
CA ALA A 404 -11.23 -10.17 6.82
C ALA A 404 -10.70 -8.88 6.18
N PRO A 405 -9.46 -8.41 6.43
CA PRO A 405 -8.92 -7.21 5.80
C PRO A 405 -8.85 -7.27 4.26
N ALA A 406 -8.84 -8.47 3.65
CA ALA A 406 -8.94 -8.63 2.20
C ALA A 406 -10.24 -8.04 1.63
N LEU A 407 -11.33 -8.03 2.40
CA LEU A 407 -12.61 -7.44 2.01
C LEU A 407 -12.52 -5.91 1.81
N LEU A 408 -11.53 -5.25 2.42
CA LEU A 408 -11.34 -3.80 2.25
C LEU A 408 -10.97 -3.43 0.80
N VAL A 409 -10.38 -4.36 0.05
CA VAL A 409 -10.15 -4.17 -1.39
C VAL A 409 -11.47 -4.11 -2.16
N VAL A 410 -12.39 -5.01 -1.84
CA VAL A 410 -13.73 -5.03 -2.44
C VAL A 410 -14.52 -3.78 -2.04
N VAL A 411 -14.50 -3.43 -0.74
CA VAL A 411 -15.16 -2.21 -0.24
C VAL A 411 -14.65 -0.97 -0.98
N TRP A 412 -13.35 -0.86 -1.18
CA TRP A 412 -12.78 0.27 -1.92
C TRP A 412 -13.22 0.30 -3.39
N TYR A 413 -13.20 -0.86 -4.07
CA TYR A 413 -13.63 -0.95 -5.47
C TYR A 413 -15.08 -0.50 -5.66
N GLU A 414 -15.96 -0.93 -4.76
CA GLU A 414 -17.38 -0.57 -4.84
C GLU A 414 -17.70 0.80 -4.24
N PHE A 415 -16.82 1.37 -3.43
CA PHE A 415 -16.96 2.75 -2.97
C PHE A 415 -16.56 3.75 -4.05
N LEU A 416 -15.45 3.49 -4.77
CA LEU A 416 -15.01 4.30 -5.90
C LEU A 416 -15.26 3.55 -7.21
N ARG A 417 -16.55 3.31 -7.52
CA ARG A 417 -16.98 2.43 -8.63
C ARG A 417 -16.43 2.92 -9.96
N ASN A 418 -16.64 4.19 -10.29
CA ASN A 418 -16.14 4.73 -11.55
C ASN A 418 -14.63 4.59 -11.67
N HIS A 419 -13.88 5.06 -10.65
CA HIS A 419 -12.42 4.98 -10.63
C HIS A 419 -11.93 3.55 -10.84
N SER A 420 -12.48 2.61 -10.08
CA SER A 420 -12.04 1.21 -10.09
C SER A 420 -12.41 0.49 -11.39
N GLN A 421 -13.42 0.97 -12.11
CA GLN A 421 -13.83 0.38 -13.38
C GLN A 421 -13.03 0.92 -14.57
N ILE A 422 -12.88 2.25 -14.69
CA ILE A 422 -12.18 2.86 -15.83
C ILE A 422 -10.66 2.66 -15.73
N HIS A 423 -10.15 2.52 -14.50
CA HIS A 423 -8.74 2.28 -14.23
C HIS A 423 -8.43 0.81 -13.91
N ALA A 424 -9.34 -0.12 -14.25
CA ALA A 424 -9.16 -1.55 -13.99
C ALA A 424 -7.83 -2.12 -14.53
N PHE A 425 -7.29 -1.51 -15.59
CA PHE A 425 -5.97 -1.83 -16.15
C PHE A 425 -4.80 -1.66 -15.17
N PHE A 426 -4.96 -0.87 -14.09
CA PHE A 426 -4.02 -0.88 -12.98
C PHE A 426 -4.59 -1.16 -11.61
N THR A 427 -5.84 -0.81 -11.33
CA THR A 427 -6.40 -1.00 -9.98
C THR A 427 -6.51 -2.47 -9.61
N HIS A 428 -6.54 -3.39 -10.59
CA HIS A 428 -6.59 -4.84 -10.38
C HIS A 428 -5.44 -5.38 -9.53
N ARG A 429 -4.29 -4.68 -9.50
CA ARG A 429 -3.10 -5.07 -8.73
C ARG A 429 -3.38 -5.18 -7.23
N SER A 430 -4.39 -4.47 -6.72
CA SER A 430 -4.81 -4.57 -5.31
C SER A 430 -5.46 -5.92 -4.95
N LEU A 431 -5.91 -6.70 -5.93
CA LEU A 431 -6.31 -8.10 -5.72
C LEU A 431 -5.12 -8.97 -5.31
N GLY A 432 -3.89 -8.61 -5.69
CA GLY A 432 -2.68 -9.26 -5.20
C GLY A 432 -2.50 -9.12 -3.69
N ALA A 433 -2.82 -7.95 -3.11
CA ALA A 433 -2.83 -7.75 -1.66
C ALA A 433 -3.91 -8.61 -0.97
N ALA A 434 -5.13 -8.62 -1.52
CA ALA A 434 -6.22 -9.44 -0.99
C ALA A 434 -5.84 -10.94 -0.99
N THR A 435 -5.33 -11.43 -2.12
CA THR A 435 -4.90 -12.84 -2.28
C THR A 435 -3.77 -13.19 -1.31
N ALA A 436 -2.77 -12.30 -1.17
CA ALA A 436 -1.68 -12.48 -0.23
C ALA A 436 -2.16 -12.58 1.22
N ILE A 437 -3.10 -11.71 1.63
CA ILE A 437 -3.70 -11.73 2.98
C ILE A 437 -4.42 -13.06 3.23
N LEU A 438 -5.24 -13.52 2.27
CA LEU A 438 -5.97 -14.79 2.39
C LEU A 438 -5.01 -15.98 2.54
N VAL A 439 -3.99 -16.07 1.68
CA VAL A 439 -3.00 -17.15 1.73
C VAL A 439 -2.18 -17.09 3.03
N ALA A 440 -1.75 -15.91 3.47
CA ALA A 440 -1.03 -15.74 4.72
C ALA A 440 -1.89 -16.14 5.94
N ALA A 441 -3.16 -15.73 5.98
CA ALA A 441 -4.08 -16.09 7.06
C ALA A 441 -4.28 -17.62 7.17
N LEU A 442 -4.40 -18.31 6.03
CA LEU A 442 -4.45 -19.77 5.98
C LEU A 442 -3.17 -20.40 6.51
N VAL A 443 -1.98 -19.94 6.06
CA VAL A 443 -0.69 -20.46 6.52
C VAL A 443 -0.46 -20.21 8.03
N ILE A 444 -0.91 -19.07 8.54
CA ILE A 444 -0.85 -18.72 9.96
C ILE A 444 -1.75 -19.65 10.78
N GLY A 445 -2.98 -19.89 10.32
CA GLY A 445 -3.90 -20.82 10.97
C GLY A 445 -3.44 -22.27 10.91
N TRP A 446 -2.75 -22.66 9.84
CA TRP A 446 -2.52 -24.07 9.53
C TRP A 446 -1.36 -24.72 10.29
N ARG A 447 -0.23 -24.03 10.50
CA ARG A 447 0.96 -24.67 11.09
C ARG A 447 0.65 -25.31 12.46
N GLY A 448 0.75 -26.65 12.51
CA GLY A 448 0.63 -27.47 13.72
C GLY A 448 1.51 -26.96 14.87
N ALA A 449 1.15 -27.37 16.09
CA ALA A 449 1.90 -26.98 17.28
C ALA A 449 3.41 -27.24 17.09
N PRO A 450 4.30 -26.33 17.52
CA PRO A 450 5.65 -26.77 17.83
C PRO A 450 5.50 -27.93 18.81
N ARG A 451 6.14 -29.08 18.52
CA ARG A 451 6.25 -30.15 19.51
C ARG A 451 6.69 -29.51 20.84
N PRO A 452 5.97 -29.73 21.95
CA PRO A 452 6.33 -29.14 23.23
C PRO A 452 7.80 -29.48 23.54
N ALA A 453 8.53 -28.54 24.16
CA ALA A 453 9.94 -28.72 24.46
C ALA A 453 10.22 -30.00 25.30
N SER A 454 9.23 -30.47 26.07
CA SER A 454 9.27 -31.74 26.80
C SER A 454 9.41 -32.98 25.88
N ALA A 455 8.91 -32.92 24.63
CA ALA A 455 9.07 -34.00 23.67
C ALA A 455 10.44 -33.99 22.98
N ARG A 456 11.19 -32.87 23.02
CA ARG A 456 12.60 -32.83 22.60
C ARG A 456 13.53 -33.42 23.67
N ALA A 457 13.22 -33.22 24.95
CA ALA A 457 13.94 -33.86 26.05
C ALA A 457 13.68 -35.38 26.10
N ALA A 458 12.43 -35.82 25.96
CA ALA A 458 12.07 -37.25 25.97
C ALA A 458 12.60 -38.05 24.76
N GLY A 459 12.95 -37.38 23.66
CA GLY A 459 13.58 -38.00 22.49
C GLY A 459 15.10 -38.09 22.55
N ALA A 460 15.73 -37.34 23.46
CA ALA A 460 17.16 -37.43 23.76
C ALA A 460 17.43 -38.59 24.75
N ASP A 461 16.60 -38.72 25.80
CA ASP A 461 16.71 -39.81 26.79
C ASP A 461 16.44 -41.21 26.22
N ARG A 462 15.69 -41.32 25.12
CA ARG A 462 15.39 -42.62 24.50
C ARG A 462 16.48 -43.15 23.57
N ARG A 463 17.54 -42.38 23.28
CA ARG A 463 18.65 -42.86 22.44
C ARG A 463 19.78 -43.55 23.22
N ASP A 464 19.77 -43.49 24.55
CA ASP A 464 20.80 -44.14 25.41
C ASP A 464 20.36 -45.48 26.01
N ALA A 465 19.13 -45.95 25.76
CA ALA A 465 18.57 -47.14 26.40
C ALA A 465 18.59 -48.41 25.51
N SER A 466 19.31 -48.43 24.38
CA SER A 466 19.31 -49.58 23.45
C SER A 466 20.69 -50.04 22.98
N THR A 467 21.66 -50.11 23.89
CA THR A 467 22.83 -50.98 23.72
C THR A 467 22.85 -52.04 24.82
N PRO A 468 22.44 -53.28 24.54
CA PRO A 468 22.78 -54.44 25.35
C PRO A 468 24.14 -55.02 24.91
N ASP A 469 24.93 -55.35 25.93
CA ASP A 469 25.99 -56.35 26.00
C ASP A 469 27.34 -56.17 25.30
N GLY A 470 28.40 -56.47 26.07
CA GLY A 470 29.73 -56.73 25.55
C GLY A 470 30.84 -56.73 26.59
N ALA A 471 30.73 -57.54 27.65
CA ALA A 471 31.86 -57.86 28.51
C ALA A 471 32.93 -58.63 27.72
N ALA A 472 34.20 -58.19 27.78
CA ALA A 472 35.35 -59.08 27.62
C ALA A 472 36.59 -58.50 28.31
N ALA A 473 37.14 -59.33 29.19
CA ALA A 473 38.29 -59.10 30.04
C ALA A 473 39.64 -59.28 29.31
N ARG A 474 40.65 -58.57 29.85
CA ARG A 474 42.08 -58.92 30.03
C ARG A 474 43.09 -58.81 28.86
N PRO A 475 44.41 -58.72 29.17
CA PRO A 475 45.06 -58.77 30.49
C PRO A 475 45.38 -57.42 31.13
#